data_AF-A0A1R1YGM1-F1
#
_entry.id   AF-A0A1R1YGM1-F1
#
_cell.length_a   1.000
_cell.length_b   1.000
_cell.length_c   1.000
_cell.angle_alpha   90.00
_cell.angle_beta   90.00
_cell.angle_gamma   90.00
#
_symmetry.space_group_name_H-M   'P 1'
#
loop_
_entity.id
_entity.type
_entity.pdbx_description
1 polymer ?
#
loop_
_entity_poly.entity_id
_entity_poly.type
_entity_poly.pdbx_seq_one_letter_code
_entity_poly.pdbx_strand_id
1 'polypeptide(L)'
;MLLSTLLTLTLASLCAGHGMLKYPPSRGNTQWYGTCSAGAGCKGPCDTERANSPAMSIYNQVSTVQRGQNITVKWDRLNHPGGFVRLAMTTFDESDQWASFNSKVSKFVCYESNCGPSDPNDSTFGPLAGSGSDECSTTFMIPEDIPDGLATLQWVWFGGGIYYGEIDTSFGEYYGCSDMKVSGGMPLSNYGTSPVFQGGDIMYPNENACRYWGSNRVGDCNFQGQYPSPVDGDLLSQSLEPCFRNTKPQKGAPIM
;
A
#
# COMPACT_ATOMS: atom_id res chain seq x y z
N MET A 1 45.74 -24.49 20.04
CA MET A 1 44.46 -24.43 20.77
C MET A 1 43.65 -23.32 20.12
N LEU A 2 42.99 -23.59 18.99
CA LEU A 2 41.58 -23.99 18.86
C LEU A 2 40.58 -23.12 19.64
N LEU A 3 39.74 -22.43 18.87
CA LEU A 3 38.36 -21.98 19.11
C LEU A 3 38.17 -20.97 20.27
N SER A 4 37.56 -19.80 20.04
CA SER A 4 36.17 -19.73 19.57
C SER A 4 35.85 -18.36 18.98
N THR A 5 35.65 -18.30 17.66
CA THR A 5 34.93 -17.24 16.97
C THR A 5 33.44 -17.45 17.22
N LEU A 6 32.86 -16.68 18.15
CA LEU A 6 31.42 -16.63 18.32
C LEU A 6 30.84 -15.76 17.18
N LEU A 7 30.35 -16.41 16.14
CA LEU A 7 29.60 -15.75 15.06
C LEU A 7 28.21 -15.40 15.61
N THR A 8 28.04 -14.18 16.09
CA THR A 8 26.71 -13.61 16.36
C THR A 8 26.02 -13.39 15.02
N LEU A 9 25.20 -14.35 14.59
CA LEU A 9 24.11 -14.08 13.67
C LEU A 9 23.11 -13.18 14.39
N THR A 10 23.31 -11.87 14.28
CA THR A 10 22.22 -10.92 14.48
C THR A 10 21.22 -11.18 13.36
N LEU A 11 20.12 -11.87 13.67
CA LEU A 11 18.92 -11.82 12.85
C LEU A 11 18.54 -10.34 12.75
N ALA A 12 18.86 -9.71 11.62
CA ALA A 12 18.22 -8.49 11.20
C ALA A 12 16.74 -8.84 10.95
N SER A 13 15.95 -8.81 12.01
CA SER A 13 14.54 -8.45 11.90
C SER A 13 14.55 -7.06 11.26
N LEU A 14 14.47 -7.03 9.94
CA LEU A 14 14.09 -5.83 9.22
C LEU A 14 12.73 -5.45 9.78
N CYS A 15 12.72 -4.49 10.72
CA CYS A 15 11.50 -3.85 11.17
C CYS A 15 10.96 -3.10 9.95
N ALA A 16 10.21 -3.80 9.10
CA ALA A 16 9.31 -3.17 8.18
C ALA A 16 8.29 -2.43 9.06
N GLY A 17 8.47 -1.11 9.21
CA GLY A 17 7.48 -0.28 9.91
C GLY A 17 6.19 -0.15 9.09
N HIS A 18 6.30 -0.17 7.77
CA HIS A 18 5.19 0.27 6.92
C HIS A 18 4.54 -0.88 6.17
N GLY A 19 3.22 -0.81 6.06
CA GLY A 19 2.41 -1.70 5.23
C GLY A 19 2.94 -1.83 3.82
N MET A 20 2.98 -3.06 3.33
CA MET A 20 3.42 -3.38 1.99
C MET A 20 2.52 -4.43 1.35
N LEU A 21 2.37 -4.35 0.03
CA LEU A 21 1.72 -5.40 -0.74
C LEU A 21 2.49 -6.72 -0.56
N LYS A 22 1.83 -7.68 0.07
CA LYS A 22 2.40 -8.99 0.38
C LYS A 22 1.94 -10.06 -0.60
N TYR A 23 0.68 -9.99 -1.01
CA TYR A 23 0.13 -10.90 -2.01
C TYR A 23 -0.93 -10.20 -2.88
N PRO A 24 -0.96 -10.42 -4.20
CA PRO A 24 0.05 -11.11 -5.00
C PRO A 24 1.46 -10.49 -4.81
N PRO A 25 2.55 -11.27 -4.96
CA PRO A 25 3.89 -10.79 -4.62
C PRO A 25 4.23 -9.49 -5.34
N SER A 26 4.72 -8.50 -4.61
CA SER A 26 5.11 -7.22 -5.22
C SER A 26 6.22 -7.43 -6.25
N ARG A 27 6.26 -6.58 -7.27
CA ARG A 27 7.33 -6.46 -8.27
C ARG A 27 8.66 -6.27 -7.56
N GLY A 28 8.64 -5.57 -6.43
CA GLY A 28 9.72 -5.46 -5.48
C GLY A 28 10.62 -4.29 -5.83
N ASN A 29 10.69 -3.31 -4.95
CA ASN A 29 11.71 -2.26 -5.02
C ASN A 29 12.99 -2.73 -4.30
N THR A 30 14.12 -2.83 -5.01
CA THR A 30 15.41 -3.25 -4.43
C THR A 30 16.06 -2.17 -3.56
N GLN A 31 15.81 -0.89 -3.84
CA GLN A 31 16.29 0.25 -3.06
C GLN A 31 15.55 0.36 -1.71
N TRP A 32 14.27 -0.01 -1.68
CA TRP A 32 13.36 0.18 -0.55
C TRP A 32 12.77 -1.13 -0.01
N TYR A 33 13.43 -2.26 -0.29
CA TYR A 33 13.10 -3.60 0.21
C TYR A 33 11.64 -4.04 -0.03
N GLY A 34 11.05 -3.66 -1.17
CA GLY A 34 9.78 -4.22 -1.65
C GLY A 34 8.59 -3.25 -1.76
N THR A 35 8.66 -2.06 -1.15
CA THR A 35 7.61 -1.03 -1.23
C THR A 35 8.25 0.35 -1.36
N CYS A 36 7.52 1.35 -1.87
CA CYS A 36 8.04 2.69 -2.12
C CYS A 36 7.04 3.73 -1.62
N SER A 37 7.46 4.72 -0.83
CA SER A 37 6.59 5.80 -0.34
C SER A 37 6.84 7.14 -0.99
N ALA A 38 5.82 7.99 -1.07
CA ALA A 38 5.96 9.37 -1.55
C ALA A 38 7.11 10.11 -0.84
N GLY A 39 7.19 9.98 0.48
CA GLY A 39 8.26 10.54 1.32
C GLY A 39 9.67 10.06 1.01
N ALA A 40 9.82 8.84 0.49
CA ALA A 40 11.08 8.29 0.03
C ALA A 40 11.48 8.78 -1.38
N GLY A 41 10.74 9.74 -1.94
CA GLY A 41 10.95 10.28 -3.28
C GLY A 41 10.32 9.44 -4.39
N CYS A 42 9.52 8.43 -4.03
CA CYS A 42 8.82 7.60 -4.99
C CYS A 42 7.72 8.40 -5.66
N LYS A 43 7.70 8.39 -6.99
CA LYS A 43 6.72 9.14 -7.77
C LYS A 43 5.53 8.29 -8.21
N GLY A 44 5.47 7.02 -7.79
CA GLY A 44 4.51 6.02 -8.29
C GLY A 44 4.62 5.82 -9.81
N PRO A 45 3.63 5.15 -10.43
CA PRO A 45 2.47 4.51 -9.80
C PRO A 45 2.78 3.18 -9.10
N CYS A 46 3.94 2.58 -9.39
CA CYS A 46 4.38 1.32 -8.79
C CYS A 46 5.56 1.54 -7.83
N ASP A 47 5.85 0.52 -7.02
CA ASP A 47 7.05 0.47 -6.19
C ASP A 47 8.33 0.49 -7.02
N THR A 48 8.32 -0.07 -8.23
CA THR A 48 9.43 0.03 -9.19
C THR A 48 8.91 0.09 -10.63
N GLU A 49 9.70 0.67 -11.54
CA GLU A 49 9.38 0.78 -12.95
C GLU A 49 9.23 -0.60 -13.63
N ARG A 50 8.42 -0.65 -14.68
CA ARG A 50 8.17 -1.87 -15.48
C ARG A 50 9.46 -2.51 -15.98
N ALA A 51 10.45 -1.68 -16.35
CA ALA A 51 11.75 -2.11 -16.84
C ALA A 51 12.55 -2.95 -15.82
N ASN A 52 12.19 -2.88 -14.53
CA ASN A 52 12.81 -3.68 -13.47
C ASN A 52 11.89 -4.82 -13.00
N SER A 53 10.77 -5.06 -13.68
CA SER A 53 9.85 -6.12 -13.29
C SER A 53 10.48 -7.50 -13.45
N PRO A 54 10.41 -8.36 -12.42
CA PRO A 54 10.76 -9.76 -12.54
C PRO A 54 9.93 -10.49 -13.62
N ALA A 55 8.73 -10.02 -13.97
CA ALA A 55 7.88 -10.64 -15.00
C ALA A 55 8.52 -10.64 -16.41
N MET A 56 9.52 -9.79 -16.65
CA MET A 56 10.27 -9.78 -17.90
C MET A 56 11.37 -10.85 -17.97
N SER A 57 11.70 -11.47 -16.83
CA SER A 57 12.70 -12.53 -16.76
C SER A 57 12.10 -13.87 -17.18
N ILE A 58 12.78 -14.59 -18.09
CA ILE A 58 12.41 -15.96 -18.47
C ILE A 58 12.49 -16.96 -17.30
N TYR A 59 13.19 -16.59 -16.22
CA TYR A 59 13.37 -17.41 -15.03
C TYR A 59 12.29 -17.16 -13.98
N ASN A 60 11.45 -16.14 -14.16
CA ASN A 60 10.39 -15.83 -13.23
C ASN A 60 9.03 -16.21 -13.83
N GLN A 61 8.28 -17.04 -13.10
CA GLN A 61 6.92 -17.41 -13.50
C GLN A 61 5.93 -16.51 -12.80
N VAL A 62 5.21 -15.69 -13.57
CA VAL A 62 4.07 -14.93 -13.05
C VAL A 62 2.86 -15.84 -12.86
N SER A 63 2.06 -15.55 -11.84
CA SER A 63 0.80 -16.25 -11.63
C SER A 63 -0.16 -15.99 -12.80
N THR A 64 -0.92 -17.01 -13.17
CA THR A 64 -1.97 -16.88 -14.19
C THR A 64 -3.33 -16.71 -13.51
N VAL A 65 -4.10 -15.72 -13.96
CA VAL A 65 -5.44 -15.40 -13.47
C VAL A 65 -6.42 -15.25 -14.64
N GLN A 66 -7.72 -15.26 -14.36
CA GLN A 66 -8.78 -15.14 -15.36
C GLN A 66 -9.59 -13.86 -15.14
N ARG A 67 -10.12 -13.24 -16.22
CA ARG A 67 -11.11 -12.16 -16.07
C ARG A 67 -12.29 -12.64 -15.24
N GLY A 68 -12.72 -11.82 -14.28
CA GLY A 68 -13.80 -12.15 -13.36
C GLY A 68 -13.43 -13.04 -12.19
N GLN A 69 -12.19 -13.54 -12.14
CA GLN A 69 -11.71 -14.31 -11.00
C GLN A 69 -11.58 -13.40 -9.78
N ASN A 70 -12.05 -13.85 -8.63
CA ASN A 70 -11.72 -13.24 -7.35
C ASN A 70 -10.36 -13.75 -6.86
N ILE A 71 -9.44 -12.82 -6.61
CA ILE A 71 -8.17 -13.08 -5.93
C ILE A 71 -8.18 -12.42 -4.55
N THR A 72 -7.38 -12.94 -3.64
CA THR A 72 -7.10 -12.26 -2.37
C THR A 72 -5.94 -11.28 -2.57
N VAL A 73 -6.05 -10.08 -2.03
CA VAL A 73 -4.96 -9.11 -1.92
C VAL A 73 -4.64 -8.94 -0.43
N LYS A 74 -3.36 -8.97 -0.06
CA LYS A 74 -2.88 -9.02 1.32
C LYS A 74 -1.79 -8.00 1.57
N TRP A 75 -1.77 -7.44 2.76
CA TRP A 75 -0.72 -6.56 3.28
C TRP A 75 -0.57 -6.76 4.78
N ASP A 76 0.61 -6.52 5.33
CA ASP A 76 0.82 -6.56 6.78
C ASP A 76 0.44 -5.21 7.39
N ARG A 77 -0.27 -5.22 8.53
CA ARG A 77 -0.69 -3.98 9.22
C ARG A 77 0.49 -3.16 9.74
N LEU A 78 1.39 -3.83 10.44
CA LEU A 78 2.58 -3.29 11.11
C LEU A 78 2.23 -2.23 12.19
N ASN A 79 3.08 -1.21 12.38
CA ASN A 79 2.96 -0.28 13.51
C ASN A 79 2.13 0.99 13.21
N HIS A 80 1.49 1.05 12.05
CA HIS A 80 0.81 2.25 11.56
C HIS A 80 -0.68 1.94 11.30
N PRO A 81 -1.61 2.68 11.94
CA PRO A 81 -3.04 2.45 11.78
C PRO A 81 -3.68 3.31 10.68
N GLY A 82 -4.89 2.90 10.33
CA GLY A 82 -5.84 3.67 9.55
C GLY A 82 -5.46 3.88 8.08
N GLY A 83 -6.33 4.64 7.44
CA GLY A 83 -6.28 4.93 6.02
C GLY A 83 -7.04 3.92 5.17
N PHE A 84 -6.73 3.97 3.90
CA PHE A 84 -7.44 3.26 2.84
C PHE A 84 -6.45 2.54 1.94
N VAL A 85 -6.89 1.44 1.35
CA VAL A 85 -6.21 0.79 0.24
C VAL A 85 -7.01 1.03 -1.03
N ARG A 86 -6.36 1.55 -2.06
CA ARG A 86 -6.87 1.60 -3.44
C ARG A 86 -6.31 0.45 -4.25
N LEU A 87 -7.17 -0.24 -4.99
CA LEU A 87 -6.82 -1.28 -5.94
C LEU A 87 -7.27 -0.90 -7.35
N ALA A 88 -6.33 -0.95 -8.28
CA ALA A 88 -6.53 -0.70 -9.69
C ALA A 88 -5.72 -1.72 -10.50
N MET A 89 -6.16 -2.05 -11.70
CA MET A 89 -5.41 -2.96 -12.57
C MET A 89 -5.32 -2.40 -13.97
N THR A 90 -4.16 -2.53 -14.60
CA THR A 90 -3.94 -2.12 -15.99
C THR A 90 -3.07 -3.12 -16.75
N THR A 91 -2.88 -2.88 -18.04
CA THR A 91 -1.95 -3.66 -18.86
C THR A 91 -0.51 -3.43 -18.40
N PHE A 92 0.33 -4.45 -18.53
CA PHE A 92 1.73 -4.34 -18.10
C PHE A 92 2.45 -3.16 -18.78
N ASP A 93 2.14 -2.88 -20.05
CA ASP A 93 2.79 -1.80 -20.81
C ASP A 93 2.40 -0.39 -20.37
N GLU A 94 1.23 -0.24 -19.75
CA GLU A 94 0.75 1.03 -19.21
C GLU A 94 1.08 1.20 -17.72
N SER A 95 1.78 0.23 -17.11
CA SER A 95 1.99 0.16 -15.65
C SER A 95 2.97 1.20 -15.08
N ASP A 96 3.63 2.00 -15.91
CA ASP A 96 4.40 3.17 -15.46
C ASP A 96 3.57 4.47 -15.47
N GLN A 97 2.30 4.42 -15.89
CA GLN A 97 1.46 5.62 -16.07
C GLN A 97 0.35 5.72 -15.02
N TRP A 98 0.39 6.79 -14.22
CA TRP A 98 -0.68 7.12 -13.27
C TRP A 98 -2.06 7.20 -13.91
N ALA A 99 -2.15 7.84 -15.08
CA ALA A 99 -3.41 7.99 -15.80
C ALA A 99 -4.08 6.65 -16.10
N SER A 100 -3.27 5.60 -16.35
CA SER A 100 -3.78 4.28 -16.67
C SER A 100 -4.39 3.58 -15.45
N PHE A 101 -3.83 3.75 -14.26
CA PHE A 101 -4.43 3.22 -13.03
C PHE A 101 -5.61 4.05 -12.57
N ASN A 102 -5.53 5.38 -12.66
CA ASN A 102 -6.59 6.28 -12.24
C ASN A 102 -7.88 6.09 -13.05
N SER A 103 -7.80 5.67 -14.31
CA SER A 103 -8.97 5.34 -15.14
C SER A 103 -9.53 3.93 -14.94
N LYS A 104 -8.80 3.06 -14.20
CA LYS A 104 -9.13 1.64 -14.00
C LYS A 104 -9.16 1.26 -12.50
N VAL A 105 -9.57 2.21 -11.65
CA VAL A 105 -9.75 1.94 -10.22
C VAL A 105 -10.98 1.05 -10.05
N SER A 106 -10.80 -0.10 -9.40
CA SER A 106 -11.90 -1.05 -9.19
C SER A 106 -12.39 -1.06 -7.75
N LYS A 107 -11.49 -0.83 -6.78
CA LYS A 107 -11.85 -1.00 -5.37
C LYS A 107 -11.08 -0.06 -4.44
N PHE A 108 -11.80 0.43 -3.43
CA PHE A 108 -11.24 0.97 -2.21
C PHE A 108 -11.68 0.12 -1.02
N VAL A 109 -10.83 -0.02 -0.02
CA VAL A 109 -11.15 -0.72 1.23
C VAL A 109 -10.43 -0.05 2.41
N CYS A 110 -10.97 -0.18 3.62
CA CYS A 110 -10.20 0.23 4.80
C CYS A 110 -8.91 -0.57 4.94
N TYR A 111 -7.83 0.11 5.34
CA TYR A 111 -6.53 -0.53 5.57
C TYR A 111 -6.61 -1.60 6.68
N GLU A 112 -7.35 -1.31 7.76
CA GLU A 112 -7.56 -2.21 8.90
C GLU A 112 -8.91 -2.97 8.82
N SER A 113 -9.27 -3.49 7.63
CA SER A 113 -10.62 -4.05 7.39
C SER A 113 -10.91 -5.39 8.06
N ASN A 114 -9.88 -6.20 8.34
CA ASN A 114 -10.01 -7.51 8.97
C ASN A 114 -8.78 -7.87 9.83
N CYS A 115 -8.05 -6.85 10.28
CA CYS A 115 -6.82 -6.95 11.06
C CYS A 115 -6.79 -5.82 12.11
N GLY A 116 -5.86 -5.89 13.07
CA GLY A 116 -5.76 -4.92 14.17
C GLY A 116 -4.40 -4.90 14.85
N PRO A 117 -4.23 -4.05 15.87
CA PRO A 117 -3.06 -4.09 16.73
C PRO A 117 -3.02 -5.42 17.50
N SER A 118 -1.81 -5.89 17.81
CA SER A 118 -1.62 -7.12 18.59
C SER A 118 -2.13 -6.99 20.03
N ASP A 119 -2.03 -5.81 20.62
CA ASP A 119 -2.72 -5.47 21.88
C ASP A 119 -3.77 -4.39 21.63
N PRO A 120 -5.07 -4.72 21.64
CA PRO A 120 -6.13 -3.74 21.46
C PRO A 120 -6.28 -2.77 22.64
N ASN A 121 -5.65 -3.05 23.78
CA ASN A 121 -5.65 -2.17 24.96
C ASN A 121 -4.46 -1.21 24.99
N ASP A 122 -3.47 -1.39 24.12
CA ASP A 122 -2.38 -0.41 23.97
C ASP A 122 -2.94 0.88 23.36
N SER A 123 -2.95 1.91 24.21
CA SER A 123 -3.47 3.24 23.88
C SER A 123 -2.37 4.30 23.80
N THR A 124 -1.09 3.88 23.74
CA THR A 124 0.07 4.78 23.69
C THR A 124 -0.06 5.83 22.59
N PHE A 125 -0.61 5.43 21.42
CA PHE A 125 -0.84 6.32 20.28
C PHE A 125 -2.33 6.58 19.98
N GLY A 126 -3.19 6.32 20.97
CA GLY A 126 -4.63 6.39 20.87
C GLY A 126 -5.31 5.02 20.74
N PRO A 127 -6.66 4.97 20.76
CA PRO A 127 -7.41 3.72 20.74
C PRO A 127 -7.08 2.89 19.51
N LEU A 128 -6.80 1.59 19.67
CA LEU A 128 -6.53 0.67 18.56
C LEU A 128 -5.40 1.15 17.61
N ALA A 129 -4.45 1.92 18.12
CA ALA A 129 -3.36 2.51 17.35
C ALA A 129 -1.99 1.89 17.70
N GLY A 130 -1.96 0.91 18.60
CA GLY A 130 -0.77 0.12 18.90
C GLY A 130 -0.21 -0.62 17.68
N SER A 131 0.94 -1.26 17.84
CA SER A 131 1.55 -2.06 16.78
C SER A 131 0.85 -3.40 16.59
N GLY A 132 0.97 -4.00 15.41
CA GLY A 132 0.50 -5.36 15.17
C GLY A 132 1.06 -5.96 13.88
N SER A 133 1.40 -7.25 13.90
CA SER A 133 1.93 -7.95 12.71
C SER A 133 0.85 -8.71 11.95
N ASP A 134 -0.43 -8.45 12.23
CA ASP A 134 -1.52 -9.15 11.60
C ASP A 134 -1.60 -8.83 10.11
N GLU A 135 -1.96 -9.85 9.33
CA GLU A 135 -2.17 -9.72 7.90
C GLU A 135 -3.59 -9.22 7.65
N CYS A 136 -3.68 -8.08 6.97
CA CYS A 136 -4.90 -7.52 6.45
C CYS A 136 -5.12 -8.04 5.03
N SER A 137 -6.38 -8.14 4.62
CA SER A 137 -6.69 -8.60 3.27
C SER A 137 -8.05 -8.15 2.75
N THR A 138 -8.19 -8.17 1.43
CA THR A 138 -9.47 -8.01 0.76
C THR A 138 -9.57 -8.92 -0.45
N THR A 139 -10.79 -9.14 -0.93
CA THR A 139 -11.01 -9.77 -2.24
C THR A 139 -10.99 -8.71 -3.33
N PHE A 140 -10.36 -9.04 -4.47
CA PHE A 140 -10.30 -8.23 -5.67
C PHE A 140 -10.73 -9.07 -6.88
N MET A 141 -11.68 -8.58 -7.67
CA MET A 141 -12.09 -9.22 -8.90
C MET A 141 -11.19 -8.73 -10.04
N ILE A 142 -10.58 -9.65 -10.79
CA ILE A 142 -9.83 -9.29 -12.00
C ILE A 142 -10.79 -8.61 -12.99
N PRO A 143 -10.55 -7.34 -13.38
CA PRO A 143 -11.50 -6.59 -14.18
C PRO A 143 -11.74 -7.20 -15.56
N GLU A 144 -12.97 -7.10 -16.04
CA GLU A 144 -13.40 -7.68 -17.32
C GLU A 144 -12.85 -6.92 -18.54
N ASP A 145 -12.39 -5.69 -18.37
CA ASP A 145 -11.82 -4.83 -19.40
C ASP A 145 -10.31 -5.02 -19.60
N ILE A 146 -9.69 -5.94 -18.85
CA ILE A 146 -8.27 -6.29 -19.01
C ILE A 146 -8.10 -7.39 -20.07
N PRO A 147 -7.36 -7.12 -21.16
CA PRO A 147 -7.11 -8.12 -22.20
C PRO A 147 -6.24 -9.28 -21.69
N ASP A 148 -6.26 -10.39 -22.43
CA ASP A 148 -5.29 -11.47 -22.21
C ASP A 148 -3.86 -10.94 -22.41
N GLY A 149 -2.94 -11.33 -21.53
CA GLY A 149 -1.57 -10.85 -21.54
C GLY A 149 -1.03 -10.57 -20.14
N LEU A 150 0.13 -9.92 -20.06
CA LEU A 150 0.66 -9.43 -18.79
C LEU A 150 -0.14 -8.19 -18.36
N ALA A 151 -0.50 -8.16 -17.08
CA ALA A 151 -1.21 -7.08 -16.44
C ALA A 151 -0.63 -6.80 -15.06
N THR A 152 -0.83 -5.58 -14.58
CA THR A 152 -0.29 -5.11 -13.30
C THR A 152 -1.42 -4.68 -12.40
N LEU A 153 -1.51 -5.31 -11.22
CA LEU A 153 -2.32 -4.84 -10.10
C LEU A 153 -1.53 -3.80 -9.32
N GLN A 154 -2.15 -2.67 -9.01
CA GLN A 154 -1.62 -1.65 -8.11
C GLN A 154 -2.34 -1.72 -6.77
N TRP A 155 -1.56 -1.64 -5.71
CA TRP A 155 -1.95 -1.43 -4.34
C TRP A 155 -1.40 -0.07 -3.89
N VAL A 156 -2.28 0.81 -3.41
CA VAL A 156 -1.89 2.10 -2.82
C VAL A 156 -2.48 2.21 -1.43
N TRP A 157 -1.64 2.43 -0.42
CA TRP A 157 -2.09 2.79 0.92
C TRP A 157 -1.88 4.28 1.18
N PHE A 158 -2.93 4.94 1.66
CA PHE A 158 -2.96 6.38 1.89
C PHE A 158 -3.85 6.74 3.09
N GLY A 159 -3.60 7.90 3.69
CA GLY A 159 -4.35 8.39 4.85
C GLY A 159 -4.04 7.67 6.16
N GLY A 160 -2.93 6.93 6.22
CA GLY A 160 -2.48 6.31 7.45
C GLY A 160 -1.73 7.29 8.36
N GLY A 161 -1.72 7.00 9.66
CA GLY A 161 -1.33 7.95 10.70
C GLY A 161 -0.13 7.55 11.54
N ILE A 162 0.30 8.50 12.37
CA ILE A 162 1.31 8.34 13.43
C ILE A 162 2.70 8.12 12.84
N TYR A 163 3.26 9.18 12.25
CA TYR A 163 4.62 9.20 11.76
C TYR A 163 5.61 9.48 12.91
N TYR A 164 6.63 8.64 13.06
CA TYR A 164 7.59 8.69 14.18
C TYR A 164 6.96 8.79 15.59
N GLY A 165 5.78 8.20 15.79
CA GLY A 165 5.09 8.21 17.08
C GLY A 165 4.30 9.48 17.39
N GLU A 166 4.27 10.45 16.46
CA GLU A 166 3.54 11.71 16.63
C GLU A 166 2.06 11.51 16.23
N ILE A 167 1.17 11.51 17.22
CA ILE A 167 -0.22 11.05 17.09
C ILE A 167 -1.10 11.87 16.12
N ASP A 168 -0.67 13.09 15.80
CA ASP A 168 -1.37 14.07 14.99
C ASP A 168 -0.72 14.27 13.62
N THR A 169 -0.02 13.24 13.13
CA THR A 169 0.64 13.27 11.82
C THR A 169 0.13 12.14 10.91
N SER A 170 0.25 12.34 9.60
CA SER A 170 0.02 11.30 8.59
C SER A 170 1.25 11.11 7.72
N PHE A 171 1.58 9.88 7.37
CA PHE A 171 2.59 9.62 6.34
C PHE A 171 2.01 9.70 4.93
N GLY A 172 2.88 9.83 3.95
CA GLY A 172 2.54 9.84 2.54
C GLY A 172 2.21 8.47 1.99
N GLU A 173 1.88 8.45 0.71
CA GLU A 173 1.30 7.27 0.07
C GLU A 173 2.35 6.17 -0.12
N TYR A 174 1.96 4.92 0.10
CA TYR A 174 2.77 3.74 -0.15
C TYR A 174 2.24 3.01 -1.38
N TYR A 175 3.16 2.64 -2.27
CA TYR A 175 2.83 1.99 -3.54
C TYR A 175 3.42 0.59 -3.57
N GLY A 176 2.66 -0.35 -4.14
CA GLY A 176 3.13 -1.69 -4.49
C GLY A 176 2.41 -2.17 -5.74
N CYS A 177 3.13 -2.79 -6.66
CA CYS A 177 2.54 -3.38 -7.86
C CYS A 177 2.84 -4.87 -7.94
N SER A 178 1.92 -5.66 -8.47
CA SER A 178 2.17 -7.07 -8.77
C SER A 178 1.78 -7.39 -10.21
N ASP A 179 2.66 -8.11 -10.90
CA ASP A 179 2.49 -8.49 -12.29
C ASP A 179 1.96 -9.93 -12.41
N MET A 180 0.91 -10.10 -13.20
CA MET A 180 0.20 -11.36 -13.40
C MET A 180 -0.11 -11.57 -14.88
N LYS A 181 -0.31 -12.82 -15.29
CA LYS A 181 -0.78 -13.16 -16.64
C LYS A 181 -2.30 -13.36 -16.62
N VAL A 182 -3.05 -12.52 -17.32
CA VAL A 182 -4.48 -12.72 -17.56
C VAL A 182 -4.65 -13.63 -18.77
N SER A 183 -5.48 -14.68 -18.65
CA SER A 183 -5.75 -15.62 -19.74
C SER A 183 -7.16 -16.18 -19.65
N GLY A 184 -8.03 -15.82 -20.58
CA GLY A 184 -9.43 -16.27 -20.61
C GLY A 184 -10.27 -15.73 -19.44
N GLY A 185 -11.34 -16.45 -19.10
CA GLY A 185 -12.34 -16.04 -18.10
C GLY A 185 -13.57 -15.41 -18.75
N MET A 186 -14.20 -14.46 -18.04
CA MET A 186 -15.35 -13.71 -18.56
C MET A 186 -15.03 -13.00 -19.90
N PRO A 187 -16.03 -12.75 -20.76
CA PRO A 187 -15.83 -12.01 -22.00
C PRO A 187 -15.16 -10.66 -21.74
N LEU A 188 -14.29 -10.23 -22.66
CA LEU A 188 -13.70 -8.90 -22.59
C LEU A 188 -14.82 -7.86 -22.70
N SER A 189 -14.93 -7.01 -21.68
CA SER A 189 -15.88 -5.91 -21.65
C SER A 189 -15.22 -4.61 -22.14
N ASN A 190 -15.98 -3.78 -22.84
CA ASN A 190 -15.56 -2.41 -23.17
C ASN A 190 -15.95 -1.40 -22.07
N TYR A 191 -16.63 -1.88 -21.03
CA TYR A 191 -17.04 -1.06 -19.89
C TYR A 191 -16.06 -1.30 -18.75
N GLY A 192 -15.38 -0.23 -18.33
CA GLY A 192 -14.54 -0.26 -17.14
C GLY A 192 -15.36 -0.53 -15.88
N THR A 193 -14.68 -1.00 -14.83
CA THR A 193 -15.30 -1.18 -13.52
C THR A 193 -15.50 0.19 -12.85
N SER A 194 -16.69 0.44 -12.31
CA SER A 194 -16.87 1.58 -11.41
C SER A 194 -16.24 1.25 -10.05
N PRO A 195 -15.45 2.15 -9.44
CA PRO A 195 -14.85 1.90 -8.14
C PRO A 195 -15.92 1.55 -7.11
N VAL A 196 -15.69 0.49 -6.34
CA VAL A 196 -16.51 0.17 -5.16
C VAL A 196 -15.73 0.48 -3.88
N PHE A 197 -16.40 1.02 -2.87
CA PHE A 197 -15.81 1.20 -1.54
C PHE A 197 -16.37 0.16 -0.57
N GLN A 198 -15.45 -0.53 0.11
CA GLN A 198 -15.74 -1.40 1.24
C GLN A 198 -15.25 -0.74 2.53
N GLY A 199 -16.15 -0.07 3.25
CA GLY A 199 -15.88 0.43 4.59
C GLY A 199 -15.91 -0.65 5.66
N GLY A 200 -15.59 -0.27 6.89
CA GLY A 200 -15.53 -1.15 8.04
C GLY A 200 -14.08 -1.47 8.40
N ASP A 201 -13.49 -0.66 9.27
CA ASP A 201 -12.20 -0.94 9.90
C ASP A 201 -12.39 -1.39 11.35
N ILE A 202 -11.29 -1.76 12.02
CA ILE A 202 -11.35 -2.18 13.42
C ILE A 202 -11.93 -1.13 14.37
N MET A 203 -11.86 0.17 14.01
CA MET A 203 -12.44 1.25 14.81
C MET A 203 -13.96 1.39 14.57
N TYR A 204 -14.40 1.14 13.34
CA TYR A 204 -15.78 1.31 12.88
C TYR A 204 -16.29 0.07 12.12
N PRO A 205 -16.32 -1.12 12.73
CA PRO A 205 -16.46 -2.40 12.00
C PRO A 205 -17.80 -2.60 11.28
N ASN A 206 -18.83 -1.83 11.66
CA ASN A 206 -20.18 -1.92 11.11
C ASN A 206 -20.59 -0.69 10.30
N GLU A 207 -19.62 0.13 9.89
CA GLU A 207 -19.89 1.40 9.22
C GLU A 207 -19.21 1.45 7.86
N ASN A 208 -19.84 2.12 6.90
CA ASN A 208 -19.23 2.36 5.59
C ASN A 208 -18.23 3.53 5.64
N ALA A 209 -17.24 3.43 6.53
CA ALA A 209 -16.20 4.42 6.76
C ALA A 209 -14.94 3.76 7.31
N CYS A 210 -13.81 4.48 7.24
CA CYS A 210 -12.55 4.13 7.88
C CYS A 210 -12.05 5.30 8.73
N ARG A 211 -11.22 4.99 9.72
CA ARG A 211 -10.35 5.94 10.40
C ARG A 211 -9.18 6.31 9.50
N TYR A 212 -8.86 7.59 9.37
CA TYR A 212 -7.71 8.08 8.59
C TYR A 212 -7.12 9.37 9.17
N TRP A 213 -5.92 9.74 8.74
CA TRP A 213 -5.23 11.00 9.08
C TRP A 213 -4.90 11.78 7.79
N GLY A 214 -4.87 13.10 7.89
CA GLY A 214 -4.51 13.97 6.76
C GLY A 214 -5.57 13.97 5.66
N SER A 215 -5.36 13.13 4.64
CA SER A 215 -6.18 13.08 3.43
C SER A 215 -6.85 11.72 3.22
N ASN A 216 -8.02 11.76 2.56
CA ASN A 216 -8.77 10.62 2.05
C ASN A 216 -8.77 10.57 0.50
N ARG A 217 -7.77 11.17 -0.15
CA ARG A 217 -7.61 11.18 -1.61
C ARG A 217 -6.17 10.83 -2.01
N VAL A 218 -6.03 9.92 -2.96
CA VAL A 218 -4.72 9.62 -3.59
C VAL A 218 -4.25 10.80 -4.42
N GLY A 219 -2.97 11.15 -4.30
CA GLY A 219 -2.31 12.27 -4.95
C GLY A 219 -2.25 13.54 -4.10
N ASP A 220 -2.98 13.63 -2.98
CA ASP A 220 -2.88 14.77 -2.07
C ASP A 220 -1.51 14.79 -1.38
N CYS A 221 -0.88 13.63 -1.24
CA CYS A 221 0.49 13.53 -0.75
C CYS A 221 1.52 13.40 -1.89
N ASN A 222 1.82 14.53 -2.53
CA ASN A 222 2.82 14.60 -3.59
C ASN A 222 3.90 15.65 -3.28
N PHE A 223 5.16 15.23 -3.36
CA PHE A 223 6.33 16.07 -3.07
C PHE A 223 7.12 16.51 -4.31
N GLN A 224 6.49 16.50 -5.50
CA GLN A 224 7.16 16.89 -6.73
C GLN A 224 7.76 18.30 -6.64
N GLY A 225 9.08 18.38 -6.87
CA GLY A 225 9.81 19.65 -6.83
C GLY A 225 10.01 20.23 -5.42
N GLN A 226 9.68 19.47 -4.39
CA GLN A 226 9.87 19.86 -3.00
C GLN A 226 11.15 19.23 -2.45
N TYR A 227 11.76 19.93 -1.50
CA TYR A 227 12.92 19.48 -0.74
C TYR A 227 12.66 19.76 0.74
N PRO A 228 13.16 18.91 1.66
CA PRO A 228 13.09 19.21 3.09
C PRO A 228 13.68 20.59 3.37
N SER A 229 13.09 21.32 4.31
CA SER A 229 13.61 22.58 4.84
C SER A 229 13.92 22.39 6.32
N PRO A 230 15.09 21.82 6.66
CA PRO A 230 15.48 21.53 8.02
C PRO A 230 15.36 22.74 8.95
N VAL A 231 14.76 22.52 10.12
CA VAL A 231 14.66 23.44 11.25
C VAL A 231 15.30 22.77 12.47
N ASP A 232 16.21 23.48 13.12
CA ASP A 232 16.89 22.97 14.32
C ASP A 232 15.88 22.62 15.41
N GLY A 233 15.97 21.39 15.93
CA GLY A 233 15.07 20.86 16.96
C GLY A 233 13.75 20.29 16.44
N ASP A 234 13.46 20.39 15.14
CA ASP A 234 12.31 19.73 14.50
C ASP A 234 12.78 18.55 13.65
N LEU A 235 12.75 17.34 14.22
CA LEU A 235 13.14 16.11 13.53
C LEU A 235 12.33 15.88 12.24
N LEU A 236 11.04 16.25 12.25
CA LEU A 236 10.15 16.01 11.13
C LEU A 236 10.43 16.96 9.95
N SER A 237 11.13 18.09 10.16
CA SER A 237 11.52 19.01 9.08
C SER A 237 12.67 18.49 8.21
N GLN A 238 13.33 17.42 8.67
CA GLN A 238 14.48 16.80 8.00
C GLN A 238 14.07 15.94 6.80
N SER A 239 12.77 15.68 6.63
CA SER A 239 12.23 14.93 5.52
C SER A 239 10.99 15.63 4.93
N LEU A 240 10.51 15.14 3.79
CA LEU A 240 9.23 15.60 3.22
C LEU A 240 8.02 14.98 3.96
N GLU A 241 8.27 13.98 4.81
CA GLU A 241 7.30 13.40 5.74
C GLU A 241 7.37 14.08 7.13
N PRO A 242 6.26 14.12 7.88
CA PRO A 242 4.94 13.60 7.52
C PRO A 242 4.26 14.48 6.49
N CYS A 243 3.45 13.86 5.64
CA CYS A 243 2.64 14.55 4.66
C CYS A 243 1.73 15.65 5.23
N PHE A 244 1.14 15.38 6.39
CA PHE A 244 0.32 16.35 7.13
C PHE A 244 0.69 16.32 8.62
N ARG A 245 0.64 17.50 9.25
CA ARG A 245 0.87 17.72 10.69
C ARG A 245 -0.36 18.38 11.32
N ASN A 246 -0.52 18.24 12.63
CA ASN A 246 -1.66 18.75 13.40
C ASN A 246 -3.01 18.19 12.92
N THR A 247 -3.01 16.98 12.38
CA THR A 247 -4.21 16.29 11.89
C THR A 247 -4.63 15.23 12.88
N LYS A 248 -5.80 15.42 13.49
CA LYS A 248 -6.43 14.40 14.33
C LYS A 248 -6.97 13.25 13.46
N PRO A 249 -7.12 12.03 14.00
CA PRO A 249 -7.84 10.97 13.31
C PRO A 249 -9.25 11.41 12.94
N GLN A 250 -9.61 11.17 11.70
CA GLN A 250 -10.90 11.46 11.09
C GLN A 250 -11.62 10.16 10.75
N LYS A 251 -12.92 10.25 10.48
CA LYS A 251 -13.76 9.15 10.03
C LYS A 251 -14.39 9.51 8.70
N GLY A 252 -14.30 8.64 7.71
CA GLY A 252 -14.90 8.92 6.41
C GLY A 252 -14.64 7.84 5.36
N ALA A 253 -15.04 8.15 4.13
CA ALA A 253 -14.81 7.33 2.95
C ALA A 253 -13.74 7.99 2.05
N PRO A 254 -13.05 7.23 1.19
CA PRO A 254 -12.12 7.80 0.24
C PRO A 254 -12.86 8.57 -0.85
N ILE A 255 -12.19 9.60 -1.41
CA ILE A 255 -12.69 10.27 -2.61
C ILE A 255 -12.37 9.39 -3.81
N MET A 256 -13.42 8.91 -4.48
CA MET A 256 -13.36 8.05 -5.66
C MET A 256 -13.13 8.85 -6.95
#